data_AF-A0ABD6D0H5-F1
#
_entry.id   AF-A0ABD6D0H5-F1
#
_cell.length_a   1.000
_cell.length_b   1.000
_cell.length_c   1.000
_cell.angle_alpha   90.00
_cell.angle_beta   90.00
_cell.angle_gamma   90.00
#
_symmetry.space_group_name_H-M   'P 1'
#
loop_
_entity.id
_entity.type
_entity.pdbx_description
1 polymer ?
#
loop_
_entity_poly.entity_id
_entity_poly.type
_entity_poly.pdbx_seq_one_letter_code
_entity_poly.pdbx_strand_id
1 'polypeptide(L)' 'MASAERLSWALLAAAVPTAIALAFTPANRYAWLVVGMGTLLGCLPAAYLLVGTVAEG' A
#
# COMPACT_ATOMS: atom_id res chain seq x y z
N MET A 1 15.60 -10.05 6.39
CA MET A 1 14.38 -9.55 7.07
C MET A 1 13.41 -10.70 7.28
N ALA A 2 12.73 -10.80 8.43
CA ALA A 2 11.70 -11.85 8.61
C ALA A 2 10.48 -11.56 7.70
N SER A 3 9.77 -12.60 7.25
CA SER A 3 8.63 -12.42 6.31
C SER A 3 7.53 -11.50 6.87
N ALA A 4 7.25 -11.60 8.17
CA ALA A 4 6.27 -10.74 8.83
C ALA A 4 6.72 -9.27 8.87
N GLU A 5 8.01 -9.03 9.12
CA GLU A 5 8.60 -7.69 9.14
C GLU A 5 8.56 -7.06 7.74
N ARG A 6 8.90 -7.83 6.71
CA ARG A 6 8.80 -7.39 5.30
C ARG A 6 7.35 -7.02 4.92
N LEU A 7 6.37 -7.79 5.39
CA LEU A 7 4.96 -7.48 5.17
C LEU A 7 4.54 -6.17 5.85
N SER A 8 4.97 -5.93 7.09
CA SER A 8 4.70 -4.67 7.79
C SER A 8 5.27 -3.47 7.03
N TRP A 9 6.50 -3.57 6.56
CA TRP A 9 7.11 -2.52 5.73
C TRP A 9 6.42 -2.33 4.39
N ALA A 10 5.98 -3.42 3.75
CA ALA A 10 5.23 -3.36 2.50
C ALA A 10 3.87 -2.65 2.68
N LEU A 11 3.19 -2.90 3.80
CA LEU A 11 1.94 -2.21 4.16
C LEU A 11 2.16 -0.71 4.36
N LEU A 12 3.24 -0.32 5.05
CA LEU A 12 3.60 1.09 5.20
C LEU A 12 3.91 1.75 3.85
N ALA A 13 4.66 1.08 2.97
CA ALA A 13 4.96 1.58 1.65
C ALA A 13 3.71 1.70 0.77
N ALA A 14 2.79 0.72 0.82
CA ALA A 14 1.52 0.75 0.10
C ALA A 14 0.53 1.79 0.66
N ALA A 15 0.67 2.19 1.92
CA ALA A 15 -0.18 3.23 2.52
C ALA A 15 0.03 4.60 1.85
N VAL A 16 1.23 4.89 1.33
CA VAL A 16 1.52 6.16 0.65
C VAL A 16 0.67 6.38 -0.61
N PRO A 17 0.70 5.49 -1.64
CA PRO A 17 -0.18 5.65 -2.80
C PRO A 17 -1.66 5.53 -2.43
N THR A 18 -2.00 4.75 -1.41
CA THR A 18 -3.38 4.66 -0.90
C THR A 18 -3.87 6.01 -0.36
N ALA A 19 -3.06 6.70 0.45
CA ALA A 19 -3.38 8.02 0.96
C ALA A 19 -3.53 9.06 -0.16
N ILE A 20 -2.64 9.01 -1.16
CA ILE A 20 -2.73 9.87 -2.34
C ILE A 20 -4.05 9.62 -3.09
N ALA A 21 -4.39 8.36 -3.36
CA ALA A 21 -5.63 8.00 -4.06
C ALA A 21 -6.87 8.49 -3.29
N LEU A 22 -6.88 8.35 -1.96
CA LEU A 22 -7.97 8.86 -1.12
C LEU A 22 -8.08 10.39 -1.15
N ALA A 23 -6.95 11.11 -1.15
CA ALA A 23 -6.94 12.57 -1.21
C ALA A 23 -7.59 13.11 -2.50
N PHE A 24 -7.47 12.38 -3.61
CA PHE A 24 -8.12 12.72 -4.88
C PHE A 24 -9.53 12.12 -5.04
N THR A 25 -9.98 11.31 -4.09
CA THR A 25 -11.30 10.68 -4.13
C THR A 25 -12.36 11.63 -3.55
N PRO A 26 -13.52 11.81 -4.22
CA PRO A 26 -14.63 12.60 -3.69
C PRO A 26 -15.01 12.17 -2.26
N ALA A 27 -15.51 13.10 -1.44
CA ALA A 27 -15.91 12.87 -0.05
C ALA A 27 -17.18 12.01 0.10
N ASN A 28 -17.19 10.84 -0.53
CA ASN A 28 -18.19 9.80 -0.45
C ASN A 28 -17.55 8.59 0.24
N ARG A 29 -18.17 8.12 1.33
CA ARG A 29 -17.68 7.00 2.13
C ARG A 29 -17.49 5.72 1.31
N TYR A 30 -18.39 5.44 0.37
CA TYR A 30 -18.28 4.25 -0.47
C TYR A 30 -17.13 4.37 -1.48
N ALA A 31 -16.94 5.55 -2.06
CA ALA A 31 -15.82 5.80 -2.97
C ALA A 31 -14.48 5.64 -2.24
N TRP A 32 -14.36 6.20 -1.03
CA TRP A 32 -13.18 6.05 -0.18
C TRP A 32 -12.90 4.59 0.19
N LEU A 33 -13.92 3.81 0.53
CA LEU A 33 -13.74 2.38 0.84
C LEU A 33 -13.24 1.60 -0.38
N VAL A 34 -13.87 1.79 -1.54
CA VAL A 34 -13.51 1.08 -2.77
C VAL A 34 -12.11 1.49 -3.24
N VAL A 35 -11.82 2.78 -3.30
CA VAL A 35 -10.51 3.28 -3.75
C VAL A 35 -9.42 2.93 -2.75
N GLY A 36 -9.66 3.11 -1.46
CA GLY A 36 -8.69 2.78 -0.42
C GLY A 36 -8.32 1.29 -0.44
N MET A 37 -9.31 0.40 -0.42
CA MET A 37 -9.06 -1.04 -0.44
C MET A 37 -8.44 -1.49 -1.76
N GLY A 38 -8.94 -0.98 -2.90
CA GLY A 38 -8.43 -1.32 -4.22
C GLY A 38 -6.99 -0.89 -4.43
N THR A 39 -6.64 0.31 -3.98
CA THR A 39 -5.27 0.85 -4.10
C THR A 39 -4.31 0.10 -3.18
N LEU A 40 -4.71 -0.14 -1.92
CA LEU A 40 -3.88 -0.88 -0.98
C LEU A 40 -3.56 -2.28 -1.50
N LEU A 41 -4.59 -3.04 -1.89
CA LEU A 41 -4.42 -4.40 -2.39
C LEU A 41 -3.70 -4.45 -3.75
N GLY A 42 -3.94 -3.46 -4.61
CA GLY A 42 -3.27 -3.36 -5.91
C GLY A 42 -1.78 -3.01 -5.79
N CYS A 43 -1.41 -2.16 -4.83
CA CYS A 43 -0.02 -1.73 -4.61
C CYS A 43 0.78 -2.68 -3.70
N LEU A 44 0.12 -3.50 -2.88
CA LEU A 44 0.77 -4.42 -1.94
C LEU A 44 1.85 -5.33 -2.59
N PRO A 45 1.61 -5.98 -3.75
CA PRO A 45 2.61 -6.85 -4.35
C PRO A 45 3.87 -6.09 -4.76
N ALA A 46 3.70 -4.92 -5.38
CA ALA A 46 4.81 -4.06 -5.79
C ALA A 46 5.58 -3.54 -4.57
N ALA A 47 4.88 -3.11 -3.52
CA ALA A 47 5.49 -2.66 -2.27
C ALA A 47 6.27 -3.79 -1.59
N TYR A 48 5.74 -5.02 -1.59
CA TYR A 48 6.43 -6.18 -1.02
C TYR A 48 7.71 -6.54 -1.78
N LEU A 49 7.69 -6.46 -3.12
CA LEU A 49 8.88 -6.65 -3.95
C LEU A 49 9.92 -5.55 -3.66
N LEU A 50 9.50 -4.28 -3.62
CA LEU A 50 10.37 -3.14 -3.36
C LEU A 50 11.06 -3.23 -2.00
N VAL A 51 10.33 -3.60 -0.94
CA VAL A 51 10.94 -3.82 0.38
C VAL A 51 11.95 -4.97 0.34
N GLY A 52 11.68 -6.01 -0.45
CA GLY A 52 12.62 -7.09 -0.67
C GLY A 52 13.92 -6.63 -1.32
N THR A 53 13.81 -5.87 -2.41
CA THR A 53 15.00 -5.36 -3.11
C THR A 53 15.84 -4.42 -2.25
N VAL A 54 15.20 -3.63 -1.37
CA VAL A 54 15.90 -2.76 -0.43
C VAL A 54 16.58 -3.57 0.68
N ALA A 55 15.99 -4.69 1.11
CA ALA A 55 16.56 -5.54 2.15
C ALA A 55 17.74 -6.40 1.69
N GLU A 56 17.92 -6.57 0.38
CA GLU A 56 19.02 -7.32 -0.24
C GLU A 56 20.18 -6.43 -0.72
N GLY A 57 19.98 -5.12 -0.77
CA GLY A 57 20.97 -4.13 -1.22
C GLY A 57 21.89 -3.59 -0.15
#